data_AF-A0A2S8RNU2-F1
#
_entry.id   AF-A0A2S8RNU2-F1
#
_cell.length_a   1.000
_cell.length_b   1.000
_cell.length_c   1.000
_cell.angle_alpha   90.00
_cell.angle_beta   90.00
_cell.angle_gamma   90.00
#
_symmetry.space_group_name_H-M   'P 1'
#
loop_
_entity.id
_entity.type
_entity.pdbx_description
1 polymer ?
#
loop_
_entity_poly.entity_id
_entity_poly.type
_entity_poly.pdbx_seq_one_letter_code
_entity_poly.pdbx_strand_id
1 'polypeptide(L)' 'MALALLGELDLLARTLPITRWEPALVFEIRQQLVRVLKAANHRKDADKPALARRIAELQAELTVLDPARALAFA' A
#
# COMPACT_ATOMS: atom_id res chain seq x y z
N MET A 1 11.77 7.34 -8.74
CA MET A 1 12.16 8.10 -7.53
C MET A 1 11.08 8.08 -6.44
N ALA A 2 9.78 8.16 -6.75
CA ALA A 2 8.72 8.09 -5.73
C ALA A 2 8.59 6.74 -4.97
N LEU A 3 8.96 5.61 -5.60
CA LEU A 3 8.75 4.28 -5.01
C LEU A 3 9.62 4.01 -3.77
N ALA A 4 10.89 4.45 -3.80
CA ALA A 4 11.81 4.27 -2.67
C ALA A 4 11.35 5.07 -1.45
N LEU A 5 10.92 6.31 -1.67
CA LEU A 5 10.39 7.19 -0.63
C LEU A 5 9.11 6.62 0.01
N LEU A 6 8.19 6.10 -0.80
CA LEU A 6 6.97 5.44 -0.30
C LEU A 6 7.29 4.16 0.49
N GLY A 7 8.32 3.41 0.09
CA GLY A 7 8.78 2.23 0.80
C GLY A 7 9.35 2.55 2.19
N GLU A 8 10.16 3.59 2.29
CA GLU A 8 10.69 4.06 3.59
C GLU A 8 9.57 4.57 4.51
N LEU A 9 8.58 5.30 3.97
CA LEU A 9 7.44 5.79 4.76
C LEU A 9 6.56 4.66 5.30
N ASP A 10 6.30 3.59 4.53
CA ASP A 10 5.54 2.42 5.04
C ASP A 10 6.31 1.69 6.15
N LEU A 11 7.63 1.59 6.03
CA LEU A 11 8.50 1.01 7.06
C LEU A 11 8.46 1.81 8.37
N LEU A 12 8.54 3.14 8.27
CA LEU A 12 8.46 4.04 9.43
C LEU A 12 7.06 4.04 10.06
N ALA A 13 6.00 3.94 9.26
CA ALA A 13 4.64 3.86 9.76
C ALA A 13 4.35 2.57 10.56
N ARG A 14 5.13 1.49 10.34
CA ARG A 14 5.04 0.24 11.11
C ARG A 14 5.76 0.29 12.46
N THR A 15 6.77 1.14 12.61
CA THR A 15 7.60 1.25 13.83
C THR A 15 7.14 2.37 14.77
N LEU A 16 6.50 3.41 14.22
CA LEU A 16 5.88 4.48 15.00
C LEU A 16 4.44 4.11 15.39
N PRO A 17 3.92 4.56 16.54
CA PRO A 17 2.51 4.40 16.90
C PRO A 17 1.58 5.27 16.04
N ILE A 18 1.99 5.67 14.83
CA ILE A 18 1.21 6.48 13.88
C ILE A 18 -0.11 5.80 13.51
N THR A 19 -0.17 4.46 13.52
CA THR A 19 -1.42 3.69 13.38
C THR A 19 -2.47 4.03 14.44
N ARG A 20 -2.06 4.57 15.60
CA ARG A 20 -2.96 5.01 16.68
C ARG A 20 -3.27 6.52 16.62
N TRP A 21 -2.45 7.32 15.95
CA TRP A 21 -2.59 8.79 15.93
C TRP A 21 -3.24 9.30 14.63
N GLU A 22 -2.87 8.77 13.46
CA GLU A 22 -3.31 9.23 12.14
C GLU A 22 -3.50 8.02 11.18
N PRO A 23 -4.46 7.11 11.44
CA PRO A 23 -4.71 5.94 10.60
C PRO A 23 -5.12 6.33 9.16
N ALA A 24 -5.71 7.51 8.97
CA ALA A 24 -6.04 8.03 7.64
C ALA A 24 -4.80 8.18 6.74
N LEU A 25 -3.70 8.67 7.29
CA LEU A 25 -2.47 8.94 6.53
C LEU A 25 -1.75 7.63 6.13
N VAL A 26 -1.79 6.62 7.01
CA VAL A 26 -1.29 5.27 6.69
C VAL A 26 -2.12 4.63 5.57
N PHE A 27 -3.44 4.82 5.58
CA PHE A 27 -4.32 4.36 4.51
C PHE A 27 -3.92 4.97 3.16
N GLU A 28 -3.73 6.29 3.11
CA GLU A 28 -3.36 7.01 1.89
C GLU A 28 -2.01 6.56 1.31
N ILE A 29 -1.00 6.37 2.15
CA ILE A 29 0.32 5.88 1.72
C ILE A 29 0.19 4.49 1.07
N ARG A 30 -0.48 3.55 1.74
CA ARG A 30 -0.66 2.18 1.24
C ARG A 30 -1.56 2.14 0.00
N GLN A 31 -2.60 2.97 -0.04
CA GLN A 31 -3.46 3.13 -1.21
C GLN A 31 -2.65 3.60 -2.43
N GLN A 32 -1.78 4.59 -2.26
CA GLN A 32 -0.94 5.10 -3.33
C GLN A 32 0.11 4.08 -3.78
N LEU A 33 0.66 3.31 -2.86
CA LEU A 33 1.57 2.20 -3.19
C LEU A 33 0.89 1.13 -4.04
N VAL A 34 -0.35 0.74 -3.71
CA VAL A 34 -1.15 -0.19 -4.54
C VAL A 34 -1.35 0.37 -5.96
N ARG A 35 -1.69 1.66 -6.10
CA ARG A 35 -1.87 2.30 -7.42
C ARG A 35 -0.61 2.23 -8.27
N VAL A 36 0.55 2.56 -7.71
CA VAL A 36 1.82 2.53 -8.43
C VAL A 36 2.21 1.09 -8.80
N LEU A 37 2.00 0.12 -7.91
CA LEU A 37 2.28 -1.29 -8.19
C LEU A 37 1.36 -1.85 -9.28
N LYS A 38 0.06 -1.50 -9.30
CA LYS A 38 -0.86 -1.85 -10.40
C LYS A 38 -0.37 -1.28 -11.74
N ALA A 39 0.06 -0.02 -11.76
CA ALA A 39 0.61 0.62 -12.96
C ALA A 39 1.92 -0.03 -13.43
N ALA A 40 2.79 -0.44 -12.50
CA ALA A 40 4.04 -1.15 -12.81
C ALA A 40 3.79 -2.56 -13.35
N ASN A 41 2.82 -3.29 -12.76
CA ASN A 41 2.40 -4.62 -13.19
C ASN A 41 1.85 -4.65 -14.63
N HIS A 42 1.26 -3.54 -15.08
CA HIS A 42 0.74 -3.38 -16.44
C HIS A 42 1.83 -3.03 -17.48
N ARG A 43 3.01 -2.56 -17.03
CA ARG A 43 4.09 -2.07 -17.90
C ARG A 43 5.28 -3.03 -18.01
N LYS A 44 5.47 -3.97 -17.06
CA LYS A 44 6.65 -4.84 -16.99
C LYS A 44 6.24 -6.30 -16.80
N ASP A 45 6.55 -7.17 -17.78
CA ASP A 45 6.22 -8.61 -17.71
C ASP A 45 7.10 -9.40 -16.73
N ALA A 46 8.26 -8.88 -16.35
CA ALA A 46 9.31 -9.67 -15.70
C ALA A 46 9.01 -10.13 -14.26
N ASP A 47 8.06 -9.54 -13.53
CA ASP A 47 7.79 -9.90 -12.12
C ASP A 47 6.30 -9.84 -11.73
N LYS A 48 5.40 -10.08 -12.71
CA LYS A 48 3.94 -10.06 -12.50
C LYS A 48 3.44 -10.83 -11.27
N PRO A 49 3.89 -12.07 -10.98
CA PRO A 49 3.41 -12.81 -9.81
C PRO A 49 3.88 -12.19 -8.49
N ALA A 50 5.11 -11.64 -8.43
CA ALA A 50 5.62 -10.99 -7.23
C ALA A 50 4.87 -9.67 -6.95
N LEU A 51 4.59 -8.89 -8.00
CA LEU A 51 3.80 -7.67 -7.90
C LEU A 51 2.35 -7.94 -7.50
N ALA A 52 1.72 -8.96 -8.08
CA ALA A 52 0.36 -9.37 -7.72
C ALA A 52 0.27 -9.80 -6.25
N ARG A 53 1.24 -10.57 -5.75
CA ARG A 53 1.31 -10.96 -4.34
C ARG A 53 1.42 -9.74 -3.42
N ARG A 54 2.32 -8.80 -3.75
CA ARG A 54 2.51 -7.59 -2.94
C ARG A 54 1.28 -6.69 -2.92
N ILE A 55 0.55 -6.59 -4.04
CA ILE A 55 -0.71 -5.87 -4.12
C ILE A 55 -1.77 -6.52 -3.20
N ALA A 56 -1.89 -7.85 -3.22
CA ALA A 56 -2.84 -8.56 -2.37
C ALA A 56 -2.53 -8.41 -0.87
N GLU A 57 -1.25 -8.47 -0.48
CA GLU A 57 -0.81 -8.22 0.90
C GLU A 57 -1.19 -6.80 1.36
N LEU A 58 -0.94 -5.78 0.54
CA LEU A 58 -1.29 -4.40 0.85
C LEU A 58 -2.81 -4.17 0.92
N GLN A 59 -3.59 -4.85 0.08
CA GLN A 59 -5.06 -4.79 0.15
C GLN A 59 -5.60 -5.40 1.46
N ALA A 60 -5.04 -6.53 1.91
CA ALA A 60 -5.41 -7.12 3.20
C ALA A 60 -5.06 -6.17 4.37
N GLU A 61 -3.89 -5.52 4.33
CA GLU A 61 -3.48 -4.55 5.34
C GLU A 61 -4.36 -3.30 5.36
N LEU A 62 -4.85 -2.83 4.21
CA LEU A 62 -5.80 -1.72 4.11
C LEU A 62 -7.16 -2.10 4.73
N THR A 63 -7.65 -3.31 4.49
CA THR A 63 -8.90 -3.81 5.08
C THR A 63 -8.83 -3.92 6.60
N VAL A 64 -7.68 -4.35 7.15
CA VAL A 64 -7.46 -4.38 8.61
C VAL A 64 -7.42 -2.97 9.21
N LEU A 65 -6.94 -1.99 8.44
CA LEU A 65 -6.78 -0.61 8.89
C LEU A 65 -8.10 0.17 8.89
N ASP A 66 -8.89 0.06 7.82
CA ASP A 66 -10.22 0.65 7.71
C ASP A 66 -11.06 -0.13 6.65
N PRO A 67 -11.96 -1.03 7.09
CA PRO A 67 -12.77 -1.84 6.19
C PRO A 67 -13.70 -1.00 5.31
N ALA A 68 -14.25 0.09 5.84
CA ALA A 68 -15.20 0.94 5.12
C ALA A 68 -14.50 1.70 3.98
N ARG A 69 -13.32 2.26 4.26
CA ARG A 69 -12.50 2.93 3.24
C ARG A 69 -11.89 1.94 2.24
N ALA A 70 -11.53 0.74 2.67
CA ALA A 70 -11.02 -0.30 1.79
C ALA A 70 -12.07 -0.74 0.75
N LEU A 71 -13.33 -0.89 1.16
CA LEU A 71 -14.44 -1.21 0.25
C LEU A 71 -14.73 -0.08 -0.75
N ALA A 72 -14.60 1.18 -0.34
CA ALA A 72 -14.74 2.33 -1.24
C ALA A 72 -13.61 2.43 -2.28
N PHE A 73 -12.51 1.70 -2.07
CA PHE A 73 -11.32 1.71 -2.92
C PHE A 73 -11.12 0.42 -3.75
N ALA A 74 -11.85 -0.65 -3.43
CA ALA A 74 -11.69 -1.97 -4.04
C ALA A 74 -12.00 -1.97 -5.55
#